data_AF-A0A3B0ZTB0-F1
#
_entry.id   AF-A0A3B0ZTB0-F1
#
_cell.length_a   1.000
_cell.length_b   1.000
_cell.length_c   1.000
_cell.angle_alpha   90.00
_cell.angle_beta   90.00
_cell.angle_gamma   90.00
#
_symmetry.space_group_name_H-M   'P 1'
#
loop_
_entity.id
_entity.type
_entity.pdbx_description
1 polymer ?
#
loop_
_entity_poly.entity_id
_entity_poly.type
_entity_poly.pdbx_seq_one_letter_code
_entity_poly.pdbx_strand_id
1 'polypeptide(L)'
;MIKSQVEHDAIKKNTQLSLADFAEIPLAIISFIIFQITRVLMRGFVALINRVKKDKPATWRVISAEMVNKPMVLPVFMTKAPRWNPHAVIGTLGPVKIDTDVSINTIDANGSANNWSASIQRLNGFTAERLSANTSDSQMDWWGVKLLPEYYSIAMRYYAVTSNPVFPSVKLDNDEVIAAVSFSADVNQFYSELYQRSNGFYRLLNFYIYTLLRFRSWLPRAFVNKQFLPAADAGIRFSYGTIKSGETLLIQTEADLAQSYDVYLTIYDRASFPRQWEQLKTASTEKIVASNTGFYLVRLLLKPGKSHLDIDKTLMVECYD
;
A
#
# COMPACT_ATOMS: atom_id res chain seq x y z
N MET A 1 -20.63 -5.07 3.39
CA MET A 1 -20.59 -4.62 4.80
C MET A 1 -19.13 -4.53 5.22
N ILE A 2 -18.54 -3.32 5.23
CA ILE A 2 -17.11 -3.14 5.53
C ILE A 2 -16.96 -3.13 7.05
N LYS A 3 -16.41 -4.23 7.62
CA LYS A 3 -16.06 -4.28 9.04
C LYS A 3 -15.11 -3.12 9.36
N SER A 4 -15.42 -2.38 10.43
CA SER A 4 -14.69 -1.18 10.85
C SER A 4 -13.23 -1.51 11.13
N GLN A 5 -12.33 -0.74 10.51
CA GLN A 5 -10.92 -0.72 10.86
C GLN A 5 -10.80 -0.27 12.32
N VAL A 6 -10.33 -1.16 13.19
CA VAL A 6 -9.81 -0.77 14.50
C VAL A 6 -8.42 -0.21 14.22
N GLU A 7 -8.23 1.08 14.50
CA GLU A 7 -6.98 1.77 14.30
C GLU A 7 -6.54 2.41 15.61
N HIS A 8 -5.22 2.45 15.78
CA HIS A 8 -4.53 2.83 17.00
C HIS A 8 -4.12 4.29 16.88
N ASP A 9 -4.67 5.12 17.75
CA ASP A 9 -4.12 6.45 17.96
C ASP A 9 -2.81 6.27 18.72
N ALA A 10 -1.67 6.44 18.02
CA ALA A 10 -0.38 6.63 18.69
C ALA A 10 -0.57 7.67 19.79
N ILE A 11 -0.35 7.28 21.05
CA ILE A 11 -0.49 8.11 22.24
C ILE A 11 0.61 9.17 22.16
N LYS A 12 0.35 10.27 21.45
CA LYS A 12 1.22 11.44 21.48
C LYS A 12 0.82 12.29 22.68
N LYS A 13 1.77 12.52 23.59
CA LYS A 13 1.88 13.82 24.26
C LYS A 13 1.75 14.89 23.17
N ASN A 14 0.72 15.73 23.29
CA ASN A 14 0.41 16.83 22.37
C ASN A 14 1.69 17.48 21.85
N THR A 15 2.07 17.18 20.60
CA THR A 15 3.06 18.02 19.91
C THR A 15 2.37 19.35 19.73
N GLN A 16 2.65 20.32 20.61
CA GLN A 16 1.96 21.61 20.61
C GLN A 16 1.96 22.19 19.20
N LEU A 17 0.76 22.52 18.71
CA LEU A 17 0.61 23.17 17.41
C LEU A 17 1.19 24.57 17.53
N SER A 18 2.14 24.90 16.67
CA SER A 18 2.76 26.22 16.61
C SER A 18 1.98 27.13 15.66
N LEU A 19 2.13 28.46 15.78
CA LEU A 19 1.56 29.41 14.82
C LEU A 19 2.01 29.13 13.37
N ALA A 20 3.24 28.64 13.19
CA ALA A 20 3.75 28.23 11.89
C ALA A 20 2.96 27.07 11.27
N ASP A 21 2.44 26.13 12.09
CA ASP A 21 1.60 25.03 11.58
C ASP A 21 0.27 25.57 11.00
N PHE A 22 -0.32 26.60 11.61
CA PHE A 22 -1.56 27.19 11.10
C PHE A 22 -1.37 27.93 9.77
N ALA A 23 -0.18 28.52 9.57
CA ALA A 23 0.15 29.19 8.32
C ALA A 23 0.22 28.20 7.12
N GLU A 24 0.38 26.89 7.38
CA GLU A 24 0.36 25.88 6.32
C GLU A 24 -1.06 25.52 5.84
N ILE A 25 -2.12 25.85 6.60
CA ILE A 25 -3.49 25.45 6.28
C ILE A 25 -3.95 25.94 4.91
N PRO A 26 -3.79 27.24 4.53
CA PRO A 26 -4.20 27.70 3.20
C PRO A 26 -3.48 26.96 2.07
N LEU A 27 -2.18 26.70 2.24
CA LEU A 27 -1.37 25.95 1.27
C LEU A 27 -1.81 24.48 1.18
N ALA A 28 -2.19 23.88 2.30
CA ALA A 28 -2.73 22.52 2.33
C ALA A 28 -4.07 22.42 1.60
N ILE A 29 -4.95 23.43 1.73
CA ILE A 29 -6.23 23.48 0.99
C ILE A 29 -5.96 23.57 -0.52
N ILE A 30 -5.06 24.45 -0.95
CA ILE A 30 -4.68 24.59 -2.37
C ILE A 30 -4.09 23.28 -2.89
N SER A 31 -3.15 22.68 -2.15
CA SER A 31 -2.54 21.39 -2.46
C SER A 31 -3.59 20.28 -2.60
N PHE A 32 -4.57 20.23 -1.69
CA PHE A 32 -5.66 19.25 -1.75
C PHE A 32 -6.52 19.42 -3.02
N ILE A 33 -6.87 20.66 -3.40
CA ILE A 33 -7.62 20.93 -4.63
C ILE A 33 -6.83 20.47 -5.85
N ILE A 34 -5.55 20.83 -5.93
CA ILE A 34 -4.64 20.40 -7.01
C ILE A 34 -4.56 18.88 -7.08
N PHE A 35 -4.47 18.20 -5.93
CA PHE A 35 -4.50 16.74 -5.85
C PHE A 35 -5.78 16.15 -6.43
N GLN A 36 -6.96 16.67 -6.07
CA GLN A 36 -8.22 16.15 -6.60
C GLN A 36 -8.32 16.34 -8.11
N ILE A 37 -7.96 17.52 -8.63
CA ILE A 37 -7.96 17.80 -10.08
C ILE A 37 -7.02 16.85 -10.80
N THR A 38 -5.77 16.75 -10.35
CA THR A 38 -4.75 15.88 -10.95
C THR A 38 -5.20 14.41 -10.92
N ARG A 39 -5.82 13.96 -9.81
CA ARG A 39 -6.34 12.61 -9.67
C ARG A 39 -7.44 12.30 -10.68
N VAL A 40 -8.35 13.23 -10.95
CA VAL A 40 -9.40 13.08 -11.97
C VAL A 40 -8.77 12.98 -13.36
N LEU A 41 -7.84 13.87 -13.69
CA LEU A 41 -7.13 13.86 -14.97
C LEU A 41 -6.38 12.54 -15.19
N MET A 42 -5.64 12.06 -14.18
CA MET A 42 -4.89 10.80 -14.25
C MET A 42 -5.82 9.59 -14.38
N ARG A 43 -7.00 9.62 -13.74
CA ARG A 43 -8.01 8.57 -13.94
C ARG A 43 -8.52 8.53 -15.38
N GLY A 44 -8.84 9.69 -15.96
CA GLY A 44 -9.26 9.78 -17.37
C GLY A 44 -8.18 9.29 -18.32
N PHE A 45 -6.93 9.68 -18.08
CA PHE A 45 -5.77 9.23 -18.86
C PHE A 45 -5.60 7.71 -18.81
N VAL A 46 -5.65 7.10 -17.61
CA VAL A 46 -5.54 5.64 -17.47
C VAL A 46 -6.72 4.92 -18.13
N ALA A 47 -7.94 5.46 -18.00
CA ALA A 47 -9.12 4.89 -18.65
C ALA A 47 -8.98 4.88 -20.19
N LEU A 48 -8.46 5.98 -20.77
CA LEU A 48 -8.17 6.07 -22.20
C LEU A 48 -7.13 5.04 -22.64
N ILE A 49 -6.00 4.93 -21.92
CA ILE A 49 -4.96 3.93 -22.21
C ILE A 49 -5.53 2.52 -22.14
N ASN A 50 -6.30 2.20 -21.11
CA ASN A 50 -6.90 0.89 -20.94
C ASN A 50 -7.88 0.57 -22.08
N ARG A 51 -8.65 1.56 -22.56
CA ARG A 51 -9.54 1.39 -23.70
C ARG A 51 -8.80 1.07 -25.00
N VAL A 52 -7.61 1.64 -25.20
CA VAL A 52 -6.75 1.38 -26.36
C VAL A 52 -6.04 0.03 -26.25
N LYS A 53 -5.72 -0.42 -25.03
CA LYS A 53 -4.94 -1.65 -24.78
C LYS A 53 -5.78 -2.89 -24.47
N LYS A 54 -7.10 -2.79 -24.48
CA LYS A 54 -8.02 -3.89 -24.10
C LYS A 54 -7.84 -5.17 -24.91
N ASP A 55 -7.35 -5.08 -26.14
CA ASP A 55 -7.21 -6.21 -27.07
C ASP A 55 -5.78 -6.82 -27.04
N LYS A 56 -4.90 -6.34 -26.16
CA LYS A 56 -3.56 -6.92 -26.00
C LYS A 56 -3.63 -8.13 -25.06
N PRO A 57 -2.86 -9.20 -25.34
CA PRO A 57 -2.79 -10.33 -24.43
C PRO A 57 -2.34 -9.88 -23.04
N ALA A 58 -3.09 -10.31 -22.02
CA ALA A 58 -2.81 -9.92 -20.66
C ALA A 58 -1.58 -10.65 -20.13
N THR A 59 -0.68 -9.88 -19.54
CA THR A 59 0.53 -10.39 -18.92
C THR A 59 0.71 -9.71 -17.57
N TRP A 60 1.38 -10.40 -16.65
CA TRP A 60 1.77 -9.80 -15.38
C TRP A 60 2.70 -8.61 -15.61
N ARG A 61 2.36 -7.50 -14.97
CA ARG A 61 3.15 -6.27 -14.98
C ARG A 61 3.61 -5.97 -13.56
N VAL A 62 4.90 -6.15 -13.33
CA VAL A 62 5.55 -5.92 -12.03
C VAL A 62 5.86 -4.44 -11.88
N ILE A 63 5.54 -3.85 -10.72
CA ILE A 63 5.99 -2.51 -10.39
C ILE A 63 7.51 -2.55 -10.16
N SER A 64 8.26 -2.02 -11.11
CA SER A 64 9.72 -2.04 -11.15
C SER A 64 10.28 -0.66 -11.51
N ALA A 65 11.60 -0.50 -11.40
CA ALA A 65 12.31 0.69 -11.89
C ALA A 65 11.95 1.01 -13.36
N GLU A 66 11.97 -0.01 -14.22
CA GLU A 66 11.65 0.13 -15.64
C GLU A 66 10.23 0.65 -15.86
N MET A 67 9.26 0.15 -15.08
CA MET A 67 7.87 0.62 -15.15
C MET A 67 7.76 2.07 -14.71
N VAL A 68 8.35 2.42 -13.56
CA VAL A 68 8.22 3.77 -12.96
C VAL A 68 8.95 4.83 -13.78
N ASN A 69 10.00 4.45 -14.52
CA ASN A 69 10.73 5.34 -15.43
C ASN A 69 9.95 5.70 -16.71
N LYS A 70 8.86 4.98 -17.03
CA LYS A 70 8.02 5.33 -18.19
C LYS A 70 7.29 6.66 -17.92
N PRO A 71 7.20 7.56 -18.92
CA PRO A 71 6.47 8.81 -18.77
C PRO A 71 5.04 8.59 -18.26
N MET A 72 4.56 9.50 -17.42
CA MET A 72 3.22 9.48 -16.82
C MET A 72 2.93 8.35 -15.82
N VAL A 73 3.75 7.30 -15.73
CA VAL A 73 3.54 6.22 -14.76
C VAL A 73 3.68 6.73 -13.33
N LEU A 74 4.75 7.45 -13.03
CA LEU A 74 4.96 8.01 -11.70
C LEU A 74 3.84 9.00 -11.28
N PRO A 75 3.43 10.00 -12.10
CA PRO A 75 2.24 10.82 -11.81
C PRO A 75 0.95 10.03 -11.52
N VAL A 76 0.72 8.94 -12.25
CA VAL A 76 -0.43 8.05 -11.99
C VAL A 76 -0.31 7.38 -10.62
N PHE A 77 0.86 6.86 -10.25
CA PHE A 77 1.07 6.29 -8.92
C PHE A 77 0.90 7.33 -7.81
N MET A 78 1.46 8.51 -7.99
CA MET A 78 1.39 9.62 -7.03
C MET A 78 -0.01 10.22 -6.86
N THR A 79 -1.01 9.78 -7.63
CA THR A 79 -2.41 10.18 -7.47
C THR A 79 -3.35 9.02 -7.13
N LYS A 80 -3.03 7.80 -7.57
CA LYS A 80 -3.85 6.60 -7.27
C LYS A 80 -3.47 5.91 -5.96
N ALA A 81 -2.17 5.77 -5.70
CA ALA A 81 -1.64 5.04 -4.56
C ALA A 81 -0.39 5.75 -4.00
N PRO A 82 -0.55 6.99 -3.50
CA PRO A 82 0.58 7.87 -3.21
C PRO A 82 1.35 7.50 -1.93
N ARG A 83 0.92 6.48 -1.18
CA ARG A 83 1.68 5.88 -0.09
C ARG A 83 2.29 4.57 -0.56
N TRP A 84 3.52 4.68 -1.08
CA TRP A 84 4.30 3.55 -1.57
C TRP A 84 4.43 2.46 -0.51
N ASN A 85 4.38 1.20 -0.93
CA ASN A 85 4.60 0.06 -0.05
C ASN A 85 5.92 -0.62 -0.44
N PRO A 86 7.07 -0.13 0.06
CA PRO A 86 8.37 -0.66 -0.34
C PRO A 86 8.60 -2.10 0.15
N HIS A 87 7.77 -2.57 1.09
CA HIS A 87 7.82 -3.90 1.69
C HIS A 87 7.13 -4.98 0.87
N ALA A 88 6.30 -4.60 -0.10
CA ALA A 88 5.59 -5.55 -0.94
C ALA A 88 6.06 -5.47 -2.38
N VAL A 89 6.34 -6.61 -3.00
CA VAL A 89 6.43 -6.71 -4.45
C VAL A 89 5.02 -6.74 -5.01
N ILE A 90 4.74 -5.87 -6.00
CA ILE A 90 3.39 -5.68 -6.51
C ILE A 90 3.35 -6.01 -8.00
N GLY A 91 2.42 -6.88 -8.37
CA GLY A 91 2.12 -7.24 -9.75
C GLY A 91 0.68 -6.90 -10.10
N THR A 92 0.46 -6.52 -11.35
CA THR A 92 -0.90 -6.31 -11.88
C THR A 92 -1.09 -7.08 -13.17
N LEU A 93 -2.23 -7.76 -13.29
CA LEU A 93 -2.69 -8.44 -14.49
C LEU A 93 -3.95 -7.75 -15.02
N GLY A 94 -4.04 -7.62 -16.33
CA GLY A 94 -5.17 -7.02 -17.03
C GLY A 94 -4.95 -5.58 -17.47
N PRO A 95 -5.98 -4.87 -17.97
CA PRO A 95 -7.37 -5.32 -17.95
C PRO A 95 -7.60 -6.61 -18.76
N VAL A 96 -8.35 -7.55 -18.19
CA VAL A 96 -8.82 -8.79 -18.81
C VAL A 96 -10.33 -8.79 -18.85
N LYS A 97 -10.93 -9.30 -19.92
CA LYS A 97 -12.37 -9.59 -19.94
C LYS A 97 -12.59 -10.90 -19.19
N ILE A 98 -13.59 -10.90 -18.30
CA ILE A 98 -14.03 -12.10 -17.57
C ILE A 98 -15.53 -12.19 -17.79
N ASP A 99 -16.02 -13.32 -18.28
CA ASP A 99 -17.44 -13.54 -18.54
C ASP A 99 -18.14 -14.21 -17.34
N THR A 100 -17.47 -15.10 -16.63
CA THR A 100 -18.07 -15.97 -15.61
C THR A 100 -17.18 -16.18 -14.40
N ASP A 101 -15.93 -16.57 -14.58
CA ASP A 101 -15.06 -16.95 -13.47
C ASP A 101 -13.59 -16.64 -13.70
N VAL A 102 -12.89 -16.49 -12.59
CA VAL A 102 -11.44 -16.38 -12.54
C VAL A 102 -10.91 -17.24 -11.42
N SER A 103 -9.83 -17.96 -11.71
CA SER A 103 -9.12 -18.75 -10.70
C SER A 103 -7.64 -18.38 -10.64
N ILE A 104 -7.10 -18.25 -9.43
CA ILE A 104 -5.68 -17.94 -9.19
C ILE A 104 -5.01 -19.18 -8.60
N ASN A 105 -3.87 -19.59 -9.17
CA ASN A 105 -3.06 -20.68 -8.62
C ASN A 105 -2.44 -20.25 -7.28
N THR A 106 -2.91 -20.83 -6.20
CA THR A 106 -2.46 -20.52 -4.83
C THR A 106 -1.18 -21.25 -4.46
N ILE A 107 -0.84 -22.36 -5.14
CA ILE A 107 0.46 -23.04 -4.98
C ILE A 107 1.58 -22.10 -5.41
N ASP A 108 1.45 -21.48 -6.58
CA ASP A 108 2.43 -20.54 -7.12
C ASP A 108 2.64 -19.36 -6.13
N ALA A 109 1.55 -18.85 -5.56
CA ALA A 109 1.60 -17.74 -4.61
C ALA A 109 2.23 -18.13 -3.26
N ASN A 110 1.86 -19.29 -2.71
CA ASN A 110 2.42 -19.83 -1.47
C ASN A 110 3.91 -20.15 -1.61
N GLY A 111 4.35 -20.63 -2.78
CA GLY A 111 5.77 -20.89 -3.06
C GLY A 111 6.61 -19.63 -3.27
N SER A 112 5.98 -18.49 -3.55
CA SER A 112 6.67 -17.25 -3.93
C SER A 112 6.89 -16.28 -2.78
N ALA A 113 6.13 -16.39 -1.70
CA ALA A 113 6.22 -15.47 -0.56
C ALA A 113 5.61 -16.05 0.72
N ASN A 114 6.13 -15.62 1.86
CA ASN A 114 5.57 -16.02 3.17
C ASN A 114 4.17 -15.46 3.41
N ASN A 115 3.85 -14.30 2.80
CA ASN A 115 2.54 -13.68 2.92
C ASN A 115 2.18 -12.95 1.64
N TRP A 116 0.92 -13.04 1.24
CA TRP A 116 0.46 -12.47 0.00
C TRP A 116 -1.03 -12.13 0.02
N SER A 117 -1.42 -11.21 -0.86
CA SER A 117 -2.82 -10.95 -1.13
C SER A 117 -3.11 -10.63 -2.59
N ALA A 118 -4.29 -11.04 -3.02
CA ALA A 118 -4.87 -10.80 -4.33
C ALA A 118 -6.09 -9.90 -4.18
N SER A 119 -6.26 -8.96 -5.10
CA SER A 119 -7.49 -8.20 -5.24
C SER A 119 -7.93 -8.16 -6.69
N ILE A 120 -9.18 -8.51 -6.94
CA ILE A 120 -9.81 -8.41 -8.25
C ILE A 120 -10.60 -7.11 -8.28
N GLN A 121 -10.23 -6.21 -9.19
CA GLN A 121 -10.74 -4.85 -9.26
C GLN A 121 -11.43 -4.61 -10.60
N ARG A 122 -12.60 -4.01 -10.57
CA ARG A 122 -13.25 -3.50 -11.78
C ARG A 122 -12.47 -2.32 -12.35
N LEU A 123 -12.65 -2.02 -13.64
CA LEU A 123 -11.99 -0.88 -14.29
C LEU A 123 -12.31 0.48 -13.66
N ASN A 124 -13.48 0.62 -13.03
CA ASN A 124 -13.87 1.81 -12.28
C ASN A 124 -13.15 1.95 -10.91
N GLY A 125 -12.34 0.96 -10.53
CA GLY A 125 -11.52 0.95 -9.32
C GLY A 125 -12.18 0.35 -8.09
N PHE A 126 -13.42 -0.16 -8.18
CA PHE A 126 -14.04 -0.90 -7.08
C PHE A 126 -13.46 -2.32 -6.99
N THR A 127 -13.13 -2.75 -5.78
CA THR A 127 -12.75 -4.15 -5.55
C THR A 127 -14.00 -5.02 -5.64
N ALA A 128 -13.99 -6.00 -6.54
CA ALA A 128 -15.00 -7.04 -6.62
C ALA A 128 -14.77 -8.08 -5.53
N GLU A 129 -13.55 -8.62 -5.48
CA GLU A 129 -13.20 -9.72 -4.56
C GLU A 129 -11.75 -9.62 -4.06
N ARG A 130 -11.48 -10.27 -2.92
CA ARG A 130 -10.15 -10.31 -2.29
C ARG A 130 -9.84 -11.69 -1.74
N LEU A 131 -8.57 -12.04 -1.84
CA LEU A 131 -7.98 -13.21 -1.20
C LEU A 131 -6.68 -12.81 -0.52
N SER A 132 -6.38 -13.44 0.60
CA SER A 132 -5.07 -13.35 1.25
C SER A 132 -4.64 -14.72 1.74
N ALA A 133 -3.34 -14.89 1.98
CA ALA A 133 -2.78 -16.08 2.61
C ALA A 133 -3.45 -16.43 3.96
N ASN A 134 -4.01 -15.42 4.65
CA ASN A 134 -4.71 -15.60 5.94
C ASN A 134 -6.13 -16.17 5.79
N THR A 135 -6.72 -16.04 4.61
CA THR A 135 -8.10 -16.45 4.32
C THR A 135 -8.19 -17.60 3.34
N SER A 136 -7.08 -17.93 2.66
CA SER A 136 -7.00 -19.10 1.79
C SER A 136 -6.87 -20.37 2.62
N ASP A 137 -7.64 -21.40 2.27
CA ASP A 137 -7.36 -22.75 2.73
C ASP A 137 -6.01 -23.19 2.14
N SER A 138 -5.06 -23.54 3.01
CA SER A 138 -3.71 -23.98 2.61
C SER A 138 -3.70 -25.20 1.70
N GLN A 139 -4.81 -25.96 1.65
CA GLN A 139 -4.96 -27.15 0.80
C GLN A 139 -5.58 -26.84 -0.56
N MET A 140 -5.98 -25.59 -0.83
CA MET A 140 -6.57 -25.21 -2.10
C MET A 140 -5.46 -24.91 -3.11
N ASP A 141 -5.48 -25.61 -4.25
CA ASP A 141 -4.54 -25.37 -5.36
C ASP A 141 -4.92 -24.17 -6.22
N TRP A 142 -6.23 -23.95 -6.37
CA TRP A 142 -6.81 -22.88 -7.17
C TRP A 142 -7.93 -22.19 -6.39
N TRP A 143 -7.78 -20.89 -6.17
CA TRP A 143 -8.87 -20.08 -5.65
C TRP A 143 -9.70 -19.52 -6.79
N GLY A 144 -10.94 -20.00 -6.91
CA GLY A 144 -11.90 -19.59 -7.93
C GLY A 144 -12.97 -18.64 -7.40
N VAL A 145 -13.37 -17.69 -8.24
CA VAL A 145 -14.39 -16.69 -7.96
C VAL A 145 -15.30 -16.51 -9.17
N LYS A 146 -16.61 -16.49 -8.93
CA LYS A 146 -17.59 -16.10 -9.96
C LYS A 146 -17.76 -14.58 -9.99
N LEU A 147 -17.70 -14.01 -11.19
CA LEU A 147 -17.79 -12.58 -11.42
C LEU A 147 -18.87 -12.26 -12.47
N LEU A 148 -19.34 -11.02 -12.47
CA LEU A 148 -20.21 -10.53 -13.54
C LEU A 148 -19.39 -10.27 -14.81
N PRO A 149 -19.96 -10.46 -16.01
CA PRO A 149 -19.30 -10.14 -17.27
C PRO A 149 -18.80 -8.68 -17.32
N GLU A 150 -17.49 -8.47 -17.20
CA GLU A 150 -16.87 -7.13 -17.22
C GLU A 150 -15.35 -7.23 -17.47
N TYR A 151 -14.68 -6.09 -17.59
CA TYR A 151 -13.22 -6.03 -17.54
C TYR A 151 -12.74 -5.84 -16.10
N TYR A 152 -11.78 -6.68 -15.71
CA TYR A 152 -11.17 -6.66 -14.39
C TYR A 152 -9.65 -6.51 -14.48
N SER A 153 -9.05 -6.10 -13.38
CA SER A 153 -7.61 -6.15 -13.15
C SER A 153 -7.35 -6.92 -11.86
N ILE A 154 -6.37 -7.79 -11.87
CA ILE A 154 -5.93 -8.52 -10.68
C ILE A 154 -4.67 -7.85 -10.17
N ALA A 155 -4.65 -7.45 -8.91
CA ALA A 155 -3.45 -6.92 -8.26
C ALA A 155 -3.00 -7.88 -7.17
N MET A 156 -1.75 -8.33 -7.27
CA MET A 156 -1.07 -9.19 -6.31
C MET A 156 -0.06 -8.38 -5.50
N ARG A 157 0.06 -8.70 -4.22
CA ARG A 157 1.07 -8.17 -3.31
C ARG A 157 1.77 -9.33 -2.61
N TYR A 158 3.09 -9.34 -2.65
CA TYR A 158 3.93 -10.33 -1.97
C TYR A 158 4.81 -9.67 -0.93
N TYR A 159 4.85 -10.23 0.27
CA TYR A 159 5.71 -9.82 1.38
C TYR A 159 6.65 -10.96 1.75
N ALA A 160 7.91 -10.63 2.04
CA ALA A 160 8.97 -11.62 2.28
C ALA A 160 9.00 -12.68 1.17
N VAL A 161 9.34 -12.23 -0.04
CA VAL A 161 9.46 -13.07 -1.25
C VAL A 161 10.58 -14.09 -1.11
N THR A 162 10.40 -15.26 -1.74
CA THR A 162 11.44 -16.29 -1.83
C THR A 162 12.50 -15.91 -2.88
N SER A 163 13.54 -16.72 -3.04
CA SER A 163 14.64 -16.45 -3.99
C SER A 163 14.23 -16.55 -5.46
N ASN A 164 13.21 -17.36 -5.77
CA ASN A 164 12.73 -17.60 -7.14
C ASN A 164 11.23 -17.36 -7.24
N PRO A 165 10.76 -16.12 -6.99
CA PRO A 165 9.34 -15.87 -6.87
C PRO A 165 8.68 -15.74 -8.25
N VAL A 166 7.42 -16.14 -8.32
CA VAL A 166 6.57 -16.03 -9.51
C VAL A 166 5.26 -15.32 -9.17
N PHE A 167 4.74 -14.55 -10.11
CA PHE A 167 3.32 -14.24 -10.10
C PHE A 167 2.55 -15.46 -10.61
N PRO A 168 1.39 -15.76 -10.02
CA PRO A 168 0.75 -17.05 -10.20
C PRO A 168 0.12 -17.16 -11.58
N SER A 169 -0.06 -18.40 -12.02
CA SER A 169 -0.91 -18.70 -13.15
C SER A 169 -2.36 -18.31 -12.85
N VAL A 170 -3.08 -17.82 -13.86
CA VAL A 170 -4.49 -17.40 -13.73
C VAL A 170 -5.32 -18.08 -14.81
N LYS A 171 -6.43 -18.70 -14.42
CA LYS A 171 -7.46 -19.24 -15.33
C LYS A 171 -8.58 -18.22 -15.47
N LEU A 172 -9.01 -17.96 -16.70
CA LEU A 172 -10.19 -17.16 -17.02
C LEU A 172 -11.22 -18.06 -17.71
N ASP A 173 -12.46 -18.02 -17.23
CA ASP A 173 -13.61 -18.69 -17.85
C ASP A 173 -13.35 -20.17 -18.19
N ASN A 174 -12.71 -20.89 -17.25
CA ASN A 174 -12.28 -22.29 -17.30
C ASN A 174 -11.28 -22.73 -18.40
N ASP A 175 -10.98 -21.92 -19.41
CA ASP A 175 -10.20 -22.36 -20.58
C ASP A 175 -8.93 -21.54 -20.88
N GLU A 176 -8.90 -20.23 -20.60
CA GLU A 176 -7.71 -19.40 -20.88
C GLU A 176 -6.76 -19.39 -19.68
N VAL A 177 -5.53 -19.89 -19.88
CA VAL A 177 -4.48 -19.87 -18.84
C VAL A 177 -3.46 -18.79 -19.17
N ILE A 178 -3.42 -17.76 -18.34
CA ILE A 178 -2.31 -16.82 -18.29
C ILE A 178 -1.21 -17.46 -17.43
N ALA A 179 -0.06 -17.71 -18.06
CA ALA A 179 1.05 -18.39 -17.41
C ALA A 179 1.65 -17.58 -16.24
N ALA A 180 2.21 -18.30 -15.27
CA ALA A 180 3.04 -17.71 -14.23
C ALA A 180 4.23 -16.92 -14.82
N VAL A 181 4.63 -15.85 -14.12
CA VAL A 181 5.73 -14.98 -14.56
C VAL A 181 6.72 -14.82 -13.42
N SER A 182 7.96 -15.27 -13.62
CA SER A 182 9.06 -15.05 -12.69
C SER A 182 9.44 -13.57 -12.60
N PHE A 183 9.84 -13.13 -11.42
CA PHE A 183 10.40 -11.80 -11.21
C PHE A 183 11.59 -11.84 -10.26
N SER A 184 12.43 -10.81 -10.28
CA SER A 184 13.57 -10.72 -9.37
C SER A 184 13.09 -10.47 -7.93
N ALA A 185 13.62 -11.22 -6.96
CA ALA A 185 13.37 -10.97 -5.55
C ALA A 185 13.78 -9.55 -5.12
N ASP A 186 14.76 -8.97 -5.81
CA ASP A 186 15.29 -7.63 -5.59
C ASP A 186 14.55 -6.52 -6.34
N VAL A 187 13.40 -6.81 -6.97
CA VAL A 187 12.69 -5.84 -7.81
C VAL A 187 12.32 -4.55 -7.08
N ASN A 188 12.24 -4.56 -5.75
CA ASN A 188 11.94 -3.39 -4.92
C ASN A 188 13.16 -2.51 -4.60
N GLN A 189 14.38 -2.88 -4.99
CA GLN A 189 15.58 -2.10 -4.67
C GLN A 189 15.51 -0.65 -5.20
N PHE A 190 14.77 -0.40 -6.28
CA PHE A 190 14.59 0.95 -6.84
C PHE A 190 13.93 1.95 -5.88
N TYR A 191 13.25 1.49 -4.82
CA TYR A 191 12.69 2.38 -3.81
C TYR A 191 13.79 3.20 -3.12
N SER A 192 15.02 2.69 -3.01
CA SER A 192 16.22 3.37 -2.44
C SER A 192 16.47 4.73 -3.08
N GLU A 193 16.22 4.85 -4.36
CA GLU A 193 16.50 6.06 -5.14
C GLU A 193 15.23 6.81 -5.55
N LEU A 194 14.05 6.24 -5.29
CA LEU A 194 12.79 6.81 -5.79
C LEU A 194 12.55 8.24 -5.29
N TYR A 195 12.98 8.57 -4.08
CA TYR A 195 12.87 9.94 -3.54
C TYR A 195 13.63 10.98 -4.38
N GLN A 196 14.66 10.57 -5.13
CA GLN A 196 15.43 11.47 -5.99
C GLN A 196 14.57 12.00 -7.17
N ARG A 197 13.43 11.35 -7.43
CA ARG A 197 12.41 11.83 -8.39
C ARG A 197 11.50 12.93 -7.81
N SER A 198 11.66 13.27 -6.53
CA SER A 198 10.91 14.35 -5.88
C SER A 198 11.23 15.70 -6.55
N ASN A 199 10.18 16.47 -6.83
CA ASN A 199 10.27 17.79 -7.44
C ASN A 199 9.13 18.68 -6.95
N GLY A 200 9.10 19.94 -7.39
CA GLY A 200 8.08 20.91 -6.97
C GLY A 200 6.65 20.45 -7.25
N PHE A 201 6.41 19.75 -8.37
CA PHE A 201 5.10 19.20 -8.71
C PHE A 201 4.64 18.17 -7.66
N TYR A 202 5.48 17.17 -7.32
CA TYR A 202 5.08 16.15 -6.34
C TYR A 202 4.96 16.70 -4.91
N ARG A 203 5.79 17.69 -4.57
CA ARG A 203 5.66 18.43 -3.29
C ARG A 203 4.33 19.15 -3.23
N LEU A 204 3.98 19.94 -4.24
CA LEU A 204 2.70 20.63 -4.31
C LEU A 204 1.51 19.65 -4.28
N LEU A 205 1.63 18.53 -4.98
CA LEU A 205 0.59 17.51 -5.07
C LEU A 205 0.30 16.83 -3.71
N ASN A 206 1.30 16.65 -2.86
CA ASN A 206 1.16 15.91 -1.59
C ASN A 206 1.34 16.76 -0.33
N PHE A 207 1.61 18.06 -0.46
CA PHE A 207 1.86 18.97 0.67
C PHE A 207 0.79 18.88 1.75
N TYR A 208 -0.48 18.77 1.35
CA TYR A 208 -1.63 18.72 2.26
C TYR A 208 -1.60 17.57 3.27
N ILE A 209 -0.87 16.48 2.99
CA ILE A 209 -0.91 15.26 3.82
C ILE A 209 -0.26 15.46 5.17
N TYR A 210 0.90 16.12 5.20
CA TYR A 210 1.58 16.39 6.45
C TYR A 210 0.70 17.25 7.36
N THR A 211 0.15 18.33 6.80
CA THR A 211 -0.77 19.24 7.51
C THR A 211 -2.04 18.51 7.95
N LEU A 212 -2.67 17.71 7.06
CA LEU A 212 -3.81 16.86 7.39
C LEU A 212 -3.55 16.00 8.63
N LEU A 213 -2.37 15.37 8.71
CA LEU A 213 -2.00 14.52 9.84
C LEU A 213 -1.68 15.31 11.12
N ARG A 214 -1.08 16.51 11.02
CA ARG A 214 -0.86 17.41 12.17
C ARG A 214 -2.18 17.80 12.82
N PHE A 215 -3.20 18.08 12.01
CA PHE A 215 -4.52 18.53 12.46
C PHE A 215 -5.57 17.40 12.51
N ARG A 216 -5.15 16.12 12.49
CA ARG A 216 -6.08 14.98 12.36
C ARG A 216 -7.10 14.89 13.50
N SER A 217 -6.76 15.37 14.70
CA SER A 217 -7.65 15.37 15.87
C SER A 217 -8.85 16.33 15.71
N TRP A 218 -8.78 17.27 14.76
CA TRP A 218 -9.86 18.21 14.46
C TRP A 218 -10.69 17.81 13.24
N LEU A 219 -10.34 16.71 12.58
CA LEU A 219 -10.96 16.27 11.34
C LEU A 219 -11.72 14.96 11.56
N PRO A 220 -12.78 14.69 10.78
CA PRO A 220 -13.43 13.39 10.82
C PRO A 220 -12.45 12.27 10.49
N ARG A 221 -12.35 11.27 11.36
CA ARG A 221 -11.42 10.13 11.19
C ARG A 221 -11.57 9.45 9.84
N ALA A 222 -12.81 9.18 9.41
CA ALA A 222 -13.09 8.57 8.12
C ALA A 222 -12.54 9.39 6.93
N PHE A 223 -12.50 10.72 7.05
CA PHE A 223 -11.89 11.59 6.05
C PHE A 223 -10.37 11.43 6.04
N VAL A 224 -9.71 11.50 7.20
CA VAL A 224 -8.25 11.32 7.32
C VAL A 224 -7.83 9.96 6.74
N ASN A 225 -8.52 8.89 7.13
CA ASN A 225 -8.22 7.53 6.68
C ASN A 225 -8.36 7.39 5.16
N LYS A 226 -9.45 7.93 4.60
CA LYS A 226 -9.69 7.90 3.14
C LYS A 226 -8.61 8.65 2.35
N GLN A 227 -8.03 9.71 2.91
CA GLN A 227 -6.99 10.50 2.24
C GLN A 227 -5.58 9.93 2.44
N PHE A 228 -5.31 9.37 3.62
CA PHE A 228 -3.96 8.98 3.99
C PHE A 228 -3.70 7.49 3.77
N LEU A 229 -4.61 6.61 4.19
CA LEU A 229 -4.30 5.19 4.26
C LEU A 229 -4.42 4.49 2.91
N PRO A 230 -3.53 3.53 2.63
CA PRO A 230 -3.70 2.63 1.49
C PRO A 230 -5.04 1.88 1.57
N ALA A 231 -5.50 1.35 0.43
CA ALA A 231 -6.67 0.47 0.41
C ALA A 231 -6.47 -0.69 1.39
N ALA A 232 -7.36 -0.75 2.38
CA ALA A 232 -7.31 -1.72 3.47
C ALA A 232 -7.41 -3.15 2.94
N ASP A 233 -6.61 -4.05 3.49
CA ASP A 233 -6.76 -5.49 3.39
C ASP A 233 -7.20 -6.01 4.77
N ALA A 234 -7.99 -7.09 4.83
CA ALA A 234 -8.53 -7.61 6.08
C ALA A 234 -7.41 -7.96 7.07
N GLY A 235 -6.28 -8.47 6.56
CA GLY A 235 -5.11 -8.84 7.33
C GLY A 235 -4.15 -7.69 7.67
N ILE A 236 -4.44 -6.44 7.29
CA ILE A 236 -3.53 -5.32 7.54
C ILE A 236 -4.13 -4.32 8.54
N ARG A 237 -3.30 -3.89 9.48
CA ARG A 237 -3.58 -2.75 10.38
C ARG A 237 -2.48 -1.71 10.24
N PHE A 238 -2.82 -0.47 10.58
CA PHE A 238 -1.93 0.67 10.39
C PHE A 238 -1.81 1.47 11.68
N SER A 239 -0.61 1.94 11.98
CA SER A 239 -0.33 3.03 12.91
C SER A 239 0.48 4.09 12.15
N TYR A 240 0.15 5.37 12.34
CA TYR A 240 0.73 6.43 11.53
C TYR A 240 0.76 7.76 12.27
N GLY A 241 1.57 8.69 11.76
CA GLY A 241 1.69 10.02 12.31
C GLY A 241 2.71 10.87 11.57
N THR A 242 2.96 12.07 12.08
CA THR A 242 4.00 12.97 11.58
C THR A 242 5.27 12.85 12.41
N ILE A 243 6.39 13.12 11.75
CA ILE A 243 7.72 13.16 12.34
C ILE A 243 8.53 14.29 11.68
N LYS A 244 9.28 15.05 12.48
CA LYS A 244 10.19 16.09 12.00
C LYS A 244 11.60 15.53 11.82
N SER A 245 12.39 16.21 11.00
CA SER A 245 13.82 15.92 10.88
C SER A 245 14.50 16.02 12.26
N GLY A 246 15.27 15.01 12.62
CA GLY A 246 15.98 14.93 13.91
C GLY A 246 15.16 14.29 15.03
N GLU A 247 13.82 14.30 14.96
CA GLU A 247 12.99 13.60 15.94
C GLU A 247 13.22 12.08 15.84
N THR A 248 13.08 11.40 16.97
CA THR A 248 13.22 9.95 17.08
C THR A 248 11.86 9.29 17.26
N LEU A 249 11.60 8.27 16.45
CA LEU A 249 10.46 7.36 16.58
C LEU A 249 10.86 6.19 17.50
N LEU A 250 10.19 6.07 18.64
CA LEU A 250 10.22 4.85 19.47
C LEU A 250 9.13 3.91 18.98
N ILE A 251 9.50 2.69 18.60
CA ILE A 251 8.54 1.63 18.32
C ILE A 251 8.83 0.47 19.26
N GLN A 252 7.86 0.14 20.10
CA GLN A 252 7.94 -1.02 20.97
C GLN A 252 6.93 -2.05 20.51
N THR A 253 7.43 -3.25 20.23
CA THR A 253 6.61 -4.42 19.88
C THR A 253 6.69 -5.45 20.99
N GLU A 254 5.54 -6.00 21.38
CA GLU A 254 5.50 -7.10 22.34
C GLU A 254 5.63 -8.47 21.67
N ALA A 255 5.96 -9.49 22.47
CA ALA A 255 6.11 -10.88 22.00
C ALA A 255 4.82 -11.44 21.37
N ASP A 256 3.66 -11.07 21.89
CA ASP A 256 2.37 -11.55 21.35
C ASP A 256 2.10 -10.94 19.97
N LEU A 257 2.37 -9.64 19.80
CA LEU A 257 2.30 -8.97 18.50
C LEU A 257 3.22 -9.67 17.51
N ALA A 258 4.43 -10.00 17.94
CA ALA A 258 5.43 -10.67 17.14
C ALA A 258 5.02 -12.04 16.61
N GLN A 259 4.30 -12.82 17.42
CA GLN A 259 3.80 -14.13 17.03
C GLN A 259 2.69 -14.04 15.98
N SER A 260 1.96 -12.93 15.94
CA SER A 260 0.76 -12.77 15.12
C SER A 260 0.96 -11.90 13.89
N TYR A 261 1.93 -10.97 13.91
CA TYR A 261 2.13 -9.99 12.86
C TYR A 261 3.58 -9.89 12.41
N ASP A 262 3.76 -9.57 11.13
CA ASP A 262 4.96 -8.91 10.62
C ASP A 262 4.77 -7.40 10.71
N VAL A 263 5.77 -6.69 11.22
CA VAL A 263 5.71 -5.25 11.47
C VAL A 263 6.67 -4.54 10.52
N TYR A 264 6.13 -3.60 9.74
CA TYR A 264 6.90 -2.87 8.72
C TYR A 264 6.78 -1.38 8.93
N LEU A 265 7.90 -0.67 8.96
CA LEU A 265 7.92 0.79 9.03
C LEU A 265 8.21 1.39 7.65
N THR A 266 7.53 2.47 7.30
CA THR A 266 7.97 3.38 6.24
C THR A 266 7.90 4.82 6.73
N ILE A 267 8.99 5.56 6.58
CA ILE A 267 9.06 7.01 6.74
C ILE A 267 9.09 7.64 5.34
N TYR A 268 8.21 8.61 5.13
CA TYR A 268 8.08 9.34 3.88
C TYR A 268 8.50 10.79 4.05
N ASP A 269 8.94 11.42 2.96
CA ASP A 269 9.02 12.88 2.88
C ASP A 269 7.65 13.54 2.67
N ARG A 270 7.61 14.88 2.69
CA ARG A 270 6.38 15.63 2.42
C ARG A 270 5.85 15.50 1.00
N ALA A 271 6.69 15.06 0.05
CA ALA A 271 6.26 14.71 -1.31
C ALA A 271 5.73 13.28 -1.40
N SER A 272 5.70 12.54 -0.28
CA SER A 272 5.24 11.16 -0.15
C SER A 272 6.13 10.09 -0.75
N PHE A 273 7.40 10.40 -0.99
CA PHE A 273 8.38 9.40 -1.36
C PHE A 273 8.94 8.70 -0.12
N PRO A 274 9.13 7.36 -0.16
CA PRO A 274 9.77 6.64 0.94
C PRO A 274 11.23 7.09 1.07
N ARG A 275 11.66 7.30 2.31
CA ARG A 275 13.01 7.78 2.66
C ARG A 275 13.75 6.78 3.52
N GLN A 276 13.02 6.09 4.38
CA GLN A 276 13.50 4.98 5.18
C GLN A 276 12.39 3.95 5.30
N TRP A 277 12.72 2.68 5.20
CA TRP A 277 11.81 1.58 5.47
C TRP A 277 12.58 0.35 5.90
N GLU A 278 11.98 -0.40 6.81
CA GLU A 278 12.53 -1.65 7.30
C GLU A 278 11.41 -2.52 7.86
N GLN A 279 11.66 -3.83 7.91
CA GLN A 279 10.89 -4.74 8.73
C GLN A 279 11.45 -4.67 10.14
N LEU A 280 10.62 -4.31 11.11
CA LEU A 280 11.05 -4.22 12.50
C LEU A 280 11.26 -5.64 13.03
N LYS A 281 12.31 -5.80 13.85
CA LYS A 281 12.50 -7.05 14.59
C LYS A 281 11.36 -7.21 15.57
N THR A 282 11.05 -8.46 15.84
CA THR A 282 9.89 -8.81 16.64
C THR A 282 10.29 -8.94 18.11
N ALA A 283 9.48 -8.36 19.01
CA ALA A 283 9.77 -8.25 20.45
C ALA A 283 10.99 -7.36 20.77
N SER A 284 11.05 -6.17 20.16
CA SER A 284 12.10 -5.19 20.39
C SER A 284 11.54 -3.79 20.64
N THR A 285 12.38 -2.97 21.27
CA THR A 285 12.27 -1.52 21.25
C THR A 285 13.24 -0.98 20.21
N GLU A 286 12.73 -0.38 19.16
CA GLU A 286 13.52 0.24 18.10
C GLU A 286 13.43 1.77 18.20
N LYS A 287 14.59 2.42 18.00
CA LYS A 287 14.73 3.88 18.01
C LYS A 287 15.20 4.32 16.63
N ILE A 288 14.36 5.08 15.95
CA ILE A 288 14.59 5.44 14.56
C ILE A 288 14.59 6.96 14.42
N VAL A 289 15.77 7.53 14.13
CA VAL A 289 15.94 8.97 13.95
C VAL A 289 15.53 9.35 12.53
N ALA A 290 14.58 10.27 12.40
CA ALA A 290 14.11 10.72 11.10
C ALA A 290 15.14 11.63 10.41
N SER A 291 15.56 11.24 9.22
CA SER A 291 16.45 12.06 8.37
C SER A 291 15.72 13.20 7.64
N ASN A 292 14.40 13.29 7.75
CA ASN A 292 13.59 14.32 7.11
C ASN A 292 12.28 14.57 7.84
N THR A 293 11.73 15.77 7.66
CA THR A 293 10.34 16.06 8.04
C THR A 293 9.36 15.39 7.09
N GLY A 294 8.33 14.76 7.63
CA GLY A 294 7.30 14.07 6.87
C GLY A 294 6.40 13.23 7.77
N PHE A 295 6.10 12.02 7.34
CA PHE A 295 5.17 11.15 8.05
C PHE A 295 5.63 9.71 8.02
N TYR A 296 5.19 8.93 9.01
CA TYR A 296 5.48 7.51 9.11
C TYR A 296 4.20 6.69 8.95
N LEU A 297 4.38 5.44 8.53
CA LEU A 297 3.33 4.43 8.45
C LEU A 297 3.92 3.09 8.89
N VAL A 298 3.51 2.65 10.08
CA VAL A 298 3.72 1.30 10.58
C VAL A 298 2.59 0.42 10.06
N ARG A 299 2.94 -0.68 9.39
CA ARG A 299 2.01 -1.67 8.87
C ARG A 299 2.17 -2.94 9.68
N LEU A 300 1.06 -3.43 10.21
CA LEU A 300 0.95 -4.72 10.87
C LEU A 300 0.27 -5.67 9.90
N LEU A 301 1.04 -6.62 9.38
CA LEU A 301 0.55 -7.63 8.46
C LEU A 301 0.33 -8.93 9.23
N LEU A 302 -0.92 -9.38 9.33
CA LEU A 302 -1.28 -10.61 10.03
C LEU A 302 -0.60 -11.80 9.32
N LYS A 303 0.08 -12.65 10.10
CA LYS A 303 0.72 -13.87 9.62
C LYS A 303 -0.33 -14.95 9.28
N PRO A 304 -0.07 -15.81 8.29
CA PRO A 304 -0.96 -16.91 7.92
C PRO A 304 -1.36 -17.77 9.13
N GLY A 305 -2.66 -18.09 9.22
CA GLY A 305 -3.22 -18.92 10.29
C GLY A 305 -3.29 -18.27 11.67
N LYS A 306 -3.02 -16.97 11.79
CA LYS A 306 -3.11 -16.23 13.06
C LYS A 306 -4.42 -15.45 13.17
N SER A 307 -4.81 -15.15 14.41
CA SER A 307 -5.98 -14.33 14.74
C SER A 307 -5.57 -12.91 15.06
N HIS A 308 -6.47 -11.96 14.85
CA HIS A 308 -6.23 -10.57 15.25
C HIS A 308 -6.12 -10.45 16.77
N LEU A 309 -5.03 -9.86 17.23
CA LEU A 309 -4.86 -9.40 18.61
C LEU A 309 -5.48 -8.02 18.82
N ASP A 310 -5.70 -7.68 20.09
CA ASP A 310 -5.90 -6.32 20.55
C ASP A 310 -4.57 -5.56 20.49
N ILE A 311 -4.41 -4.73 19.45
CA ILE A 311 -3.14 -4.07 19.14
C ILE A 311 -2.88 -2.88 20.09
N ASP A 312 -3.91 -2.31 20.74
CA ASP A 312 -3.75 -1.16 21.66
C ASP A 312 -2.86 -1.51 22.86
N LYS A 313 -2.78 -2.80 23.19
CA LYS A 313 -1.96 -3.30 24.30
C LYS A 313 -0.56 -3.72 23.87
N THR A 314 -0.31 -3.90 22.58
CA THR A 314 0.85 -4.67 22.10
C THR A 314 1.76 -3.93 21.12
N LEU A 315 1.33 -2.77 20.60
CA LEU A 315 2.16 -1.84 19.83
C LEU A 315 2.15 -0.44 20.45
N MET A 316 3.32 0.05 20.82
CA MET A 316 3.51 1.44 21.24
C MET A 316 4.34 2.19 20.19
N VAL A 317 3.88 3.38 19.77
CA VAL A 317 4.60 4.25 18.86
C VAL A 317 4.63 5.66 19.43
N GLU A 318 5.83 6.13 19.77
CA GLU A 318 6.05 7.46 20.34
C GLU A 318 7.07 8.25 19.52
N CYS A 319 6.98 9.58 19.57
CA CYS A 319 7.88 10.49 18.88
C CYS A 319 8.42 11.49 19.89
N TYR A 320 9.73 11.67 19.93
CA TYR A 320 10.42 12.60 20.84
C TYR A 320 11.50 13.39 20.11
N ASP A 321 11.81 14.57 20.66
CA ASP A 321 12.86 15.46 20.18
C ASP A 321 14.26 14.92 20.49
#